data_AF-A0A1L5KRK9-F1
#
_entry.id   AF-A0A1L5KRK9-F1
#
_cell.length_a   1.000
_cell.length_b   1.000
_cell.length_c   1.000
_cell.angle_alpha   90.00
_cell.angle_beta   90.00
_cell.angle_gamma   90.00
#
_symmetry.space_group_name_H-M   'P 1'
#
loop_
_entity.id
_entity.type
_entity.pdbx_description
1 polymer ?
#
loop_
_entity_poly.entity_id
_entity_poly.type
_entity_poly.pdbx_seq_one_letter_code
_entity_poly.pdbx_strand_id
1 'polypeptide(L)'
;DSGMSSSAPIGVFDSGLGGISVAREIAKDMPAEHVLYFGDSANAPYGVKTPEQVKALSFDIVERFVEHGVKAVVIACNTATSAAVNDLREHYDIPIIGMEPALKVACDRGDAPLGQQHIPQRVIVAATPLTLRERKFAELMKRFDSDNTIFKEPCPDLVEIVESGQLGNHDLVMRTLHHYFDRYDLDRIDSVVLGCTHFVFYRDYFR
;
A
#
# COMPACT_ATOMS: atom_id res chain seq x y z
N ASP A 1 -6.12 -34.61 10.89
CA ASP A 1 -5.75 -34.41 9.48
C ASP A 1 -4.51 -33.54 9.43
N SER A 2 -3.35 -34.13 9.19
CA SER A 2 -2.09 -33.41 9.04
C SER A 2 -2.10 -32.73 7.66
N GLY A 3 -2.62 -31.50 7.62
CA GLY A 3 -2.73 -30.71 6.40
C GLY A 3 -1.39 -30.67 5.66
N MET A 4 -1.33 -31.35 4.50
CA MET A 4 -0.17 -31.30 3.62
C MET A 4 0.06 -29.84 3.24
N SER A 5 1.24 -29.29 3.53
CA SER A 5 1.60 -27.95 3.08
C SER A 5 1.61 -27.95 1.54
N SER A 6 0.70 -27.18 0.93
CA SER A 6 0.65 -27.05 -0.52
C SER A 6 1.91 -26.35 -1.03
N SER A 7 2.56 -26.93 -2.05
CA SER A 7 3.69 -26.33 -2.76
C SER A 7 3.26 -25.35 -3.85
N ALA A 8 1.95 -25.11 -4.00
CA ALA A 8 1.43 -24.13 -4.93
C ALA A 8 1.92 -22.71 -4.57
N PRO A 9 2.13 -21.83 -5.58
CA PRO A 9 2.69 -20.52 -5.35
C PRO A 9 1.69 -19.54 -4.70
N ILE A 10 2.22 -18.47 -4.13
CA ILE A 10 1.48 -17.27 -3.72
C ILE A 10 1.50 -16.30 -4.90
N GLY A 11 0.33 -15.92 -5.41
CA GLY A 11 0.20 -14.84 -6.38
C GLY A 11 0.38 -13.49 -5.69
N VAL A 12 1.20 -12.61 -6.22
CA VAL A 12 1.40 -11.25 -5.70
C VAL A 12 1.20 -10.29 -6.86
N PHE A 13 0.27 -9.35 -6.77
CA PHE A 13 0.14 -8.32 -7.81
C PHE A 13 0.14 -6.90 -7.29
N ASP A 14 0.60 -6.01 -8.16
CA ASP A 14 0.59 -4.57 -7.97
C ASP A 14 0.21 -3.87 -9.28
N SER A 15 -0.18 -2.60 -9.17
CA SER A 15 -0.49 -1.79 -10.36
C SER A 15 0.75 -1.48 -11.20
N GLY A 16 1.96 -1.79 -10.73
CA GLY A 16 3.22 -1.58 -11.45
C GLY A 16 4.42 -2.18 -10.73
N LEU A 17 5.49 -1.39 -10.59
CA LEU A 17 6.77 -1.82 -10.00
C LEU A 17 6.82 -1.76 -8.48
N GLY A 18 5.93 -1.01 -7.83
CA GLY A 18 5.94 -0.78 -6.37
C GLY A 18 5.88 -2.08 -5.57
N GLY A 19 5.04 -3.02 -6.00
CA GLY A 19 4.81 -4.30 -5.31
C GLY A 19 6.00 -5.24 -5.24
N ILE A 20 7.06 -5.00 -6.02
CA ILE A 20 8.31 -5.79 -5.95
C ILE A 20 8.88 -5.73 -4.52
N SER A 21 8.71 -4.60 -3.82
CA SER A 21 9.10 -4.47 -2.42
C SER A 21 8.40 -5.48 -1.51
N VAL A 22 7.09 -5.70 -1.70
CA VAL A 22 6.29 -6.66 -0.94
C VAL A 22 6.69 -8.09 -1.28
N ALA A 23 6.83 -8.40 -2.57
CA ALA A 23 7.30 -9.71 -3.02
C ALA A 23 8.68 -10.07 -2.44
N ARG A 24 9.58 -9.08 -2.33
CA ARG A 24 10.90 -9.26 -1.72
C ARG A 24 10.81 -9.61 -0.23
N GLU A 25 9.97 -8.93 0.54
CA GLU A 25 9.80 -9.25 1.96
C GLU A 25 9.14 -10.62 2.15
N ILE A 26 8.18 -11.02 1.30
CA ILE A 26 7.62 -12.38 1.31
C ILE A 26 8.72 -13.42 1.07
N ALA A 27 9.55 -13.25 0.04
CA ALA A 27 10.63 -14.19 -0.27
C ALA A 27 11.68 -14.28 0.86
N LYS A 28 11.88 -13.20 1.60
CA LYS A 28 12.80 -13.15 2.73
C LYS A 28 12.24 -13.84 3.98
N ASP A 29 11.00 -13.54 4.33
CA ASP A 29 10.37 -14.04 5.57
C ASP A 29 9.82 -15.47 5.39
N MET A 30 9.51 -15.85 4.15
CA MET A 30 8.95 -17.16 3.77
C MET A 30 9.78 -17.81 2.64
N PRO A 31 11.06 -18.15 2.86
CA PRO A 31 11.97 -18.58 1.80
C PRO A 31 11.61 -19.93 1.14
N ALA A 32 10.71 -20.70 1.75
CA ALA A 32 10.18 -21.95 1.19
C ALA A 32 8.99 -21.73 0.24
N GLU A 33 8.47 -20.51 0.15
CA GLU A 33 7.32 -20.17 -0.69
C GLU A 33 7.75 -19.75 -2.09
N HIS A 34 6.99 -20.22 -3.09
CA HIS A 34 7.13 -19.75 -4.46
C HIS A 34 6.22 -18.54 -4.69
N VAL A 35 6.77 -17.44 -5.21
CA VAL A 35 6.02 -16.22 -5.51
C VAL A 35 5.84 -16.07 -7.01
N LEU A 36 4.58 -15.95 -7.46
CA LEU A 36 4.24 -15.50 -8.81
C LEU A 36 3.88 -14.02 -8.76
N TYR A 37 4.76 -13.17 -9.28
CA TYR A 37 4.56 -11.72 -9.28
C TYR A 37 3.95 -11.22 -10.61
N PHE A 38 2.95 -10.35 -10.53
CA PHE A 38 2.40 -9.63 -11.69
C PHE A 38 2.32 -8.13 -11.41
N GLY A 39 3.04 -7.31 -12.19
CA GLY A 39 2.97 -5.86 -12.14
C GLY A 39 2.25 -5.31 -13.36
N ASP A 40 1.09 -4.67 -13.18
CA ASP A 40 0.26 -4.15 -14.28
C ASP A 40 0.71 -2.77 -14.79
N SER A 41 2.01 -2.63 -15.08
CA SER A 41 2.62 -1.35 -15.47
C SER A 41 1.97 -0.74 -16.72
N ALA A 42 1.38 -1.58 -17.59
CA ALA A 42 0.64 -1.13 -18.78
C ALA A 42 -0.61 -0.31 -18.43
N ASN A 43 -1.20 -0.55 -17.25
CA ASN A 43 -2.34 0.18 -16.72
C ASN A 43 -1.97 1.08 -15.52
N ALA A 44 -0.68 1.24 -15.19
CA ALA A 44 -0.25 2.18 -14.17
C ALA A 44 -0.54 3.63 -14.57
N PRO A 45 -0.75 4.55 -13.61
CA PRO A 45 -1.05 4.29 -12.21
C PRO A 45 -2.54 3.97 -12.01
N TYR A 46 -2.85 3.14 -11.00
CA TYR A 46 -4.25 2.90 -10.61
C TYR A 46 -4.85 4.07 -9.84
N GLY A 47 -4.01 4.88 -9.18
CA GLY A 47 -4.42 5.99 -8.32
C GLY A 47 -5.27 7.09 -8.97
N VAL A 48 -5.31 7.14 -10.31
CA VAL A 48 -6.04 8.12 -11.13
C VAL A 48 -7.24 7.53 -11.87
N LYS A 49 -7.47 6.22 -11.75
CA LYS A 49 -8.58 5.50 -12.39
C LYS A 49 -9.85 5.58 -11.54
N THR A 50 -10.97 5.14 -12.10
CA THR A 50 -12.20 4.95 -11.30
C THR A 50 -12.12 3.66 -10.47
N PRO A 51 -12.87 3.55 -9.36
CA PRO A 51 -12.94 2.33 -8.57
C PRO A 51 -13.34 1.10 -9.42
N GLU A 52 -14.28 1.27 -10.35
CA GLU A 52 -14.79 0.20 -11.22
C GLU A 52 -13.71 -0.30 -12.18
N GLN A 53 -12.91 0.61 -12.74
CA GLN A 53 -11.77 0.24 -13.60
C GLN A 53 -10.72 -0.55 -12.81
N VAL A 54 -10.36 -0.08 -11.61
CA VAL A 54 -9.40 -0.78 -10.74
C VAL A 54 -9.93 -2.15 -10.32
N LYS A 55 -11.22 -2.24 -10.02
CA LYS A 55 -11.88 -3.50 -9.69
C LYS A 55 -11.83 -4.47 -10.86
N ALA A 56 -12.24 -4.07 -12.06
CA ALA A 56 -12.19 -4.91 -13.25
C ALA A 56 -10.77 -5.45 -13.51
N LEU A 57 -9.76 -4.56 -13.51
CA LEU A 57 -8.36 -4.97 -13.67
C LEU A 57 -7.91 -5.95 -12.57
N SER A 58 -8.34 -5.73 -11.32
CA SER A 58 -7.98 -6.62 -10.21
C SER A 58 -8.60 -8.01 -10.38
N PHE A 59 -9.85 -8.11 -10.82
CA PHE A 59 -10.50 -9.38 -11.12
C PHE A 59 -9.79 -10.13 -12.25
N ASP A 60 -9.45 -9.44 -13.36
CA ASP A 60 -8.73 -10.05 -14.48
C ASP A 60 -7.37 -10.64 -14.04
N ILE A 61 -6.68 -9.99 -13.11
CA ILE A 61 -5.40 -10.46 -12.57
C ILE A 61 -5.59 -11.66 -11.64
N VAL A 62 -6.58 -11.61 -10.73
CA VAL A 62 -6.84 -12.71 -9.80
C VAL A 62 -7.32 -13.95 -10.55
N GLU A 63 -8.16 -13.80 -11.57
CA GLU A 63 -8.61 -14.90 -12.41
C GLU A 63 -7.41 -15.65 -13.02
N ARG A 64 -6.47 -14.91 -13.60
CA ARG A 64 -5.24 -15.50 -14.15
C ARG A 64 -4.44 -16.23 -13.08
N PHE A 65 -4.32 -15.70 -11.87
CA PHE A 65 -3.61 -16.42 -10.80
C PHE A 65 -4.32 -17.72 -10.41
N VAL A 66 -5.65 -17.70 -10.34
CA VAL A 66 -6.45 -18.90 -10.04
C VAL A 66 -6.26 -19.95 -11.13
N GLU A 67 -6.27 -19.56 -12.40
CA GLU A 67 -5.97 -20.45 -13.53
C GLU A 67 -4.55 -21.06 -13.44
N HIS A 68 -3.59 -20.33 -12.86
CA HIS A 68 -2.23 -20.81 -12.60
C HIS A 68 -2.09 -21.61 -11.29
N GLY A 69 -3.18 -21.86 -10.57
CA GLY A 69 -3.22 -22.72 -9.40
C GLY A 69 -2.52 -22.14 -8.17
N VAL A 70 -2.57 -20.82 -7.97
CA VAL A 70 -2.04 -20.21 -6.72
C VAL A 70 -2.84 -20.69 -5.50
N LYS A 71 -2.18 -20.83 -4.36
CA LYS A 71 -2.85 -21.15 -3.08
C LYS A 71 -3.37 -19.94 -2.32
N ALA A 72 -2.89 -18.74 -2.66
CA ALA A 72 -3.30 -17.48 -2.07
C ALA A 72 -2.93 -16.32 -3.01
N VAL A 73 -3.60 -15.19 -2.87
CA VAL A 73 -3.27 -13.95 -3.58
C VAL A 73 -3.02 -12.82 -2.59
N VAL A 74 -1.91 -12.12 -2.77
CA VAL A 74 -1.56 -10.87 -2.10
C VAL A 74 -1.74 -9.70 -3.08
N ILE A 75 -2.69 -8.82 -2.77
CA ILE A 75 -2.87 -7.54 -3.44
C ILE A 75 -1.85 -6.57 -2.82
N ALA A 76 -0.67 -6.46 -3.41
CA ALA A 76 0.36 -5.55 -2.93
C ALA A 76 -0.03 -4.08 -3.15
N CYS A 77 -0.81 -3.75 -4.19
CA CYS A 77 -1.23 -2.38 -4.44
C CYS A 77 -2.25 -1.89 -3.39
N ASN A 78 -1.93 -0.83 -2.66
CA ASN A 78 -2.89 -0.18 -1.74
C ASN A 78 -4.15 0.32 -2.45
N THR A 79 -4.01 0.83 -3.68
CA THR A 79 -5.15 1.33 -4.46
C THR A 79 -6.09 0.18 -4.84
N ALA A 80 -5.55 -0.92 -5.38
CA ALA A 80 -6.33 -2.11 -5.71
C ALA A 80 -6.95 -2.74 -4.46
N THR A 81 -6.22 -2.76 -3.34
CA THR A 81 -6.75 -3.24 -2.07
C THR A 81 -7.96 -2.40 -1.63
N SER A 82 -7.86 -1.08 -1.69
CA SER A 82 -8.95 -0.20 -1.28
C SER A 82 -10.20 -0.35 -2.16
N ALA A 83 -10.02 -0.59 -3.45
CA ALA A 83 -11.12 -0.65 -4.42
C ALA A 83 -11.77 -2.03 -4.58
N ALA A 84 -11.02 -3.14 -4.40
CA ALA A 84 -11.47 -4.46 -4.87
C ALA A 84 -11.39 -5.60 -3.84
N VAL A 85 -10.67 -5.45 -2.73
CA VAL A 85 -10.34 -6.61 -1.86
C VAL A 85 -11.56 -7.33 -1.30
N ASN A 86 -12.63 -6.62 -0.95
CA ASN A 86 -13.82 -7.23 -0.36
C ASN A 86 -14.59 -8.04 -1.41
N ASP A 87 -14.74 -7.50 -2.61
CA ASP A 87 -15.39 -8.19 -3.71
C ASP A 87 -14.61 -9.45 -4.14
N LEU A 88 -13.27 -9.36 -4.17
CA LEU A 88 -12.42 -10.51 -4.46
C LEU A 88 -12.55 -11.60 -3.39
N ARG A 89 -12.65 -11.23 -2.12
CA ARG A 89 -12.88 -12.19 -1.00
C ARG A 89 -14.25 -12.84 -1.04
N GLU A 90 -15.26 -12.14 -1.54
CA GLU A 90 -16.60 -12.69 -1.71
C GLU A 90 -16.68 -13.64 -2.91
N HIS A 91 -15.89 -13.38 -3.95
CA HIS A 91 -15.92 -14.15 -5.20
C HIS A 91 -15.04 -15.40 -5.19
N TYR A 92 -13.87 -15.38 -4.54
CA TYR A 92 -12.89 -16.46 -4.60
C TYR A 92 -12.71 -17.16 -3.23
N ASP A 93 -12.64 -18.49 -3.24
CA ASP A 93 -12.44 -19.31 -2.03
C ASP A 93 -10.99 -19.29 -1.51
N ILE A 94 -10.02 -18.95 -2.36
CA ILE A 94 -8.62 -18.86 -1.95
C ILE A 94 -8.40 -17.64 -1.05
N PRO A 95 -7.44 -17.69 -0.09
CA PRO A 95 -7.09 -16.53 0.71
C PRO A 95 -6.68 -15.32 -0.14
N ILE A 96 -7.43 -14.22 0.00
CA ILE A 96 -7.11 -12.91 -0.57
C ILE A 96 -6.64 -11.94 0.53
N ILE A 97 -5.35 -11.61 0.48
CA ILE A 97 -4.66 -10.73 1.42
C ILE A 97 -4.50 -9.37 0.74
N GLY A 98 -4.98 -8.30 1.38
CA GLY A 98 -4.76 -6.93 0.90
C GLY A 98 -3.88 -6.14 1.86
N MET A 99 -3.28 -5.07 1.37
CA MET A 99 -2.51 -4.15 2.20
C MET A 99 -3.40 -3.33 3.16
N GLU A 100 -2.88 -3.06 4.34
CA GLU A 100 -3.38 -2.00 5.21
C GLU A 100 -2.27 -0.94 5.35
N PRO A 101 -2.55 0.35 5.10
CA PRO A 101 -1.56 1.39 5.33
C PRO A 101 -1.08 1.37 6.78
N ALA A 102 0.19 1.70 7.01
CA ALA A 102 0.82 1.71 8.32
C ALA A 102 0.32 2.84 9.27
N LEU A 103 -0.91 3.33 9.06
CA LEU A 103 -1.54 4.37 9.87
C LEU A 103 -1.73 3.92 11.33
N LYS A 104 -2.20 2.69 11.54
CA LYS A 104 -2.31 2.12 12.89
C LYS A 104 -0.95 2.16 13.61
N VAL A 105 0.10 1.66 12.94
CA VAL A 105 1.46 1.65 13.50
C VAL A 105 1.97 3.05 13.81
N ALA A 106 1.62 4.06 13.02
CA ALA A 106 1.99 5.45 13.29
C ALA A 106 1.24 6.01 14.49
N CYS A 107 -0.08 5.79 14.59
CA CYS A 107 -0.91 6.31 15.68
C CYS A 107 -0.63 5.62 17.02
N ASP A 108 -0.43 4.30 17.02
CA ASP A 108 -0.13 3.51 18.23
C ASP A 108 1.20 3.90 18.90
N ARG A 109 2.06 4.68 18.24
CA ARG A 109 3.29 5.22 18.88
C ARG A 109 2.97 6.17 20.04
N GLY A 110 1.78 6.76 20.01
CA GLY A 110 1.26 7.59 21.10
C GLY A 110 0.71 6.79 22.27
N ASP A 111 0.49 5.48 22.10
CA ASP A 111 -0.08 4.62 23.12
C ASP A 111 0.90 4.53 24.30
N ALA A 112 0.41 4.92 25.48
CA ALA A 112 1.21 4.95 26.68
C ALA A 112 1.02 3.66 27.50
N PRO A 113 2.05 3.24 28.27
CA PRO A 113 1.90 2.16 29.25
C PRO A 113 0.79 2.44 30.26
N LEU A 114 0.28 1.39 30.90
CA LEU A 114 -0.84 1.47 31.84
C LEU A 114 -0.61 2.56 32.91
N GLY A 115 -1.51 3.55 32.96
CA GLY A 115 -1.48 4.65 33.93
C GLY A 115 -0.95 5.99 33.41
N GLN A 116 -0.54 6.07 32.13
CA GLN A 116 -0.18 7.33 31.47
C GLN A 116 -1.25 7.73 30.43
N GLN A 117 -1.28 9.03 30.08
CA GLN A 117 -2.17 9.54 29.05
C GLN A 117 -1.60 9.28 27.65
N HIS A 118 -2.48 8.98 26.69
CA HIS A 118 -2.14 8.92 25.26
C HIS A 118 -1.47 10.22 24.82
N ILE A 119 -0.40 10.11 24.02
CA ILE A 119 0.25 11.27 23.40
C ILE A 119 -0.27 11.38 21.97
N PRO A 120 -1.12 12.37 21.63
CA PRO A 120 -1.67 12.50 20.29
C PRO A 120 -0.57 12.59 19.22
N GLN A 121 -0.64 11.72 18.23
CA GLN A 121 0.32 11.71 17.13
C GLN A 121 -0.14 12.65 16.00
N ARG A 122 0.81 13.27 15.31
CA ARG A 122 0.63 14.10 14.12
C ARG A 122 1.21 13.36 12.93
N VAL A 123 0.34 12.77 12.12
CA VAL A 123 0.71 11.82 11.07
C VAL A 123 0.34 12.36 9.71
N ILE A 124 1.29 12.39 8.77
CA ILE A 124 0.99 12.60 7.34
C ILE A 124 0.79 11.23 6.71
N VAL A 125 -0.33 11.03 6.00
CA VAL A 125 -0.54 9.86 5.17
C VAL A 125 -0.37 10.24 3.71
N ALA A 126 0.80 9.92 3.16
CA ALA A 126 1.10 10.05 1.75
C ALA A 126 0.55 8.84 1.00
N ALA A 127 -0.42 9.03 0.12
CA ALA A 127 -0.99 7.93 -0.68
C ALA A 127 -1.48 8.41 -2.04
N THR A 128 -2.04 7.50 -2.86
CA THR A 128 -2.65 7.89 -4.13
C THR A 128 -4.00 8.59 -3.90
N PRO A 129 -4.45 9.49 -4.81
CA PRO A 129 -5.74 10.16 -4.69
C PRO A 129 -6.92 9.19 -4.51
N LEU A 130 -6.96 8.11 -5.29
CA LEU A 130 -8.01 7.09 -5.17
C LEU A 130 -7.97 6.41 -3.79
N THR A 131 -6.80 5.97 -3.32
CA THR A 131 -6.66 5.35 -1.98
C THR A 131 -7.23 6.25 -0.87
N LEU A 132 -6.98 7.56 -0.93
CA LEU A 132 -7.44 8.51 0.09
C LEU A 132 -8.95 8.81 0.04
N ARG A 133 -9.60 8.56 -1.11
CA ARG A 133 -11.04 8.76 -1.33
C ARG A 133 -11.87 7.53 -0.99
N GLU A 134 -11.28 6.34 -1.07
CA GLU A 134 -12.00 5.09 -0.87
C GLU A 134 -12.53 4.91 0.56
N ARG A 135 -13.71 4.28 0.64
CA ARG A 135 -14.44 4.08 1.90
C ARG A 135 -13.61 3.33 2.94
N LYS A 136 -12.89 2.29 2.53
CA LYS A 136 -12.05 1.48 3.43
C LYS A 136 -11.01 2.32 4.15
N PHE A 137 -10.36 3.25 3.45
CA PHE A 137 -9.36 4.12 4.05
C PHE A 137 -10.00 5.19 4.93
N ALA A 138 -11.17 5.73 4.54
CA ALA A 138 -11.96 6.63 5.39
C ALA A 138 -12.37 5.96 6.71
N GLU A 139 -12.81 4.71 6.68
CA GLU A 139 -13.13 3.93 7.88
C GLU A 139 -11.90 3.69 8.75
N LEU A 140 -10.74 3.40 8.15
CA LEU A 140 -9.48 3.27 8.88
C LEU A 140 -9.12 4.59 9.59
N MET A 141 -9.15 5.72 8.90
CA MET A 141 -8.83 7.02 9.50
C MET A 141 -9.77 7.40 10.64
N LYS A 142 -11.07 7.17 10.47
CA LYS A 142 -12.09 7.45 11.50
C LYS A 142 -11.84 6.69 12.81
N ARG A 143 -11.10 5.57 12.77
CA ARG A 143 -10.74 4.82 13.98
C ARG A 143 -9.63 5.49 14.80
N PHE A 144 -8.88 6.42 14.21
CA PHE A 144 -7.70 7.00 14.82
C PHE A 144 -7.73 8.53 14.92
N ASP A 145 -8.66 9.20 14.23
CA ASP A 145 -8.74 10.66 14.18
C ASP A 145 -9.28 11.33 15.46
N SER A 146 -9.89 10.55 16.38
CA SER A 146 -10.34 11.04 17.69
C SER A 146 -9.17 11.45 18.60
N ASP A 147 -8.06 10.73 18.51
CA ASP A 147 -6.93 10.83 19.44
C ASP A 147 -5.63 11.27 18.75
N ASN A 148 -5.67 11.51 17.44
CA ASN A 148 -4.50 11.87 16.63
C ASN A 148 -4.87 12.93 15.57
N THR A 149 -3.89 13.71 15.12
CA THR A 149 -4.02 14.61 13.98
C THR A 149 -3.52 13.93 12.72
N ILE A 150 -4.39 13.65 11.76
CA ILE A 150 -4.04 12.94 10.52
C ILE A 150 -4.18 13.88 9.32
N PHE A 151 -3.08 14.12 8.60
CA PHE A 151 -3.04 14.90 7.37
C PHE A 151 -3.04 13.95 6.17
N LYS A 152 -3.93 14.17 5.19
CA LYS A 152 -3.93 13.40 3.94
C LYS A 152 -3.10 14.11 2.89
N GLU A 153 -2.11 13.45 2.30
CA GLU A 153 -1.26 13.99 1.24
C GLU A 153 -1.37 13.12 -0.03
N PRO A 154 -2.16 13.52 -1.04
CA PRO A 154 -2.17 12.83 -2.32
C PRO A 154 -0.87 13.10 -3.08
N CYS A 155 -0.07 12.06 -3.35
CA CYS A 155 1.25 12.18 -4.00
C CYS A 155 1.32 11.44 -5.36
N PRO A 156 0.51 11.79 -6.38
CA PRO A 156 0.50 11.07 -7.67
C PRO A 156 1.86 11.07 -8.38
N ASP A 157 2.59 12.18 -8.37
CA ASP A 157 3.84 12.31 -9.13
C ASP A 157 4.95 11.37 -8.63
N LEU A 158 4.91 10.99 -7.36
CA LEU A 158 5.85 10.01 -6.78
C LEU A 158 5.70 8.63 -7.42
N VAL A 159 4.49 8.27 -7.90
CA VAL A 159 4.28 7.03 -8.66
C VAL A 159 4.88 7.15 -10.05
N GLU A 160 4.64 8.28 -10.73
CA GLU A 160 5.13 8.52 -12.09
C GLU A 160 6.65 8.50 -12.19
N ILE A 161 7.35 9.07 -11.20
CA ILE A 161 8.82 9.06 -11.14
C ILE A 161 9.37 7.62 -11.09
N VAL A 162 8.74 6.73 -10.34
CA VAL A 162 9.19 5.33 -10.24
C VAL A 162 8.90 4.59 -11.55
N GLU A 163 7.68 4.70 -12.08
CA GLU A 163 7.26 4.00 -13.31
C GLU A 163 8.02 4.49 -14.56
N SER A 164 8.43 5.77 -14.59
CA SER A 164 9.25 6.33 -15.68
C SER A 164 10.76 6.06 -15.53
N GLY A 165 11.17 5.30 -14.50
CA GLY A 165 12.58 5.00 -14.24
C GLY A 165 13.41 6.21 -13.81
N GLN A 166 12.77 7.28 -13.34
CA GLN A 166 13.41 8.54 -12.94
C GLN A 166 13.80 8.60 -11.46
N LEU A 167 13.68 7.49 -10.71
CA LEU A 167 14.04 7.44 -9.29
C LEU A 167 15.50 7.87 -9.00
N GLY A 168 16.41 7.68 -9.96
CA GLY A 168 17.81 8.13 -9.85
C GLY A 168 18.03 9.63 -10.08
N ASN A 169 17.01 10.37 -10.52
CA ASN A 169 17.08 11.81 -10.76
C ASN A 169 16.84 12.58 -9.45
N HIS A 170 17.89 12.73 -8.66
CA HIS A 170 17.81 13.32 -7.31
C HIS A 170 17.11 14.69 -7.29
N ASP A 171 17.45 15.59 -8.22
CA ASP A 171 16.86 16.93 -8.26
C ASP A 171 15.36 16.90 -8.57
N LEU A 172 14.91 16.01 -9.45
CA LEU A 172 13.49 15.80 -9.70
C LEU A 172 12.79 15.29 -8.45
N VAL A 173 13.33 14.24 -7.82
CA VAL A 173 12.77 13.64 -6.61
C VAL A 173 12.64 14.68 -5.50
N MET A 174 13.71 15.43 -5.21
CA MET A 174 13.71 16.45 -4.16
C MET A 174 12.70 17.57 -4.44
N ARG A 175 12.64 18.09 -5.68
CA ARG A 175 11.65 19.11 -6.03
C ARG A 175 10.22 18.60 -5.85
N THR A 176 9.95 17.35 -6.23
CA THR A 176 8.63 16.74 -6.06
C THR A 176 8.29 16.52 -4.58
N LEU A 177 9.24 16.08 -3.76
CA LEU A 177 9.03 15.97 -2.31
C LEU A 177 8.76 17.34 -1.67
N HIS A 178 9.57 18.36 -1.98
CA HIS A 178 9.36 19.73 -1.50
C HIS A 178 7.96 20.26 -1.88
N HIS A 179 7.52 20.00 -3.11
CA HIS A 179 6.18 20.38 -3.56
C HIS A 179 5.06 19.85 -2.67
N TYR A 180 5.18 18.59 -2.20
CA TYR A 180 4.18 17.98 -1.33
C TYR A 180 4.36 18.37 0.14
N PHE A 181 5.59 18.42 0.64
CA PHE A 181 5.85 18.42 2.08
C PHE A 181 6.20 19.78 2.69
N ASP A 182 6.64 20.78 1.91
CA ASP A 182 7.05 22.10 2.45
C ASP A 182 5.91 22.90 3.09
N ARG A 183 4.66 22.51 2.82
CA ARG A 183 3.47 23.09 3.45
C ARG A 183 3.28 22.67 4.90
N TYR A 184 4.00 21.66 5.37
CA TYR A 184 3.94 21.18 6.75
C TYR A 184 5.10 21.70 7.57
N ASP A 185 4.82 21.99 8.84
CA ASP A 185 5.85 22.13 9.87
C ASP A 185 6.33 20.72 10.26
N LEU A 186 7.35 20.21 9.54
CA LEU A 186 7.85 18.85 9.72
C LEU A 186 8.44 18.60 11.11
N ASP A 187 8.89 19.64 11.82
CA ASP A 187 9.35 19.53 13.22
C ASP A 187 8.22 19.16 14.19
N ARG A 188 6.95 19.29 13.74
CA ARG A 188 5.75 18.90 14.49
C ARG A 188 5.07 17.66 13.92
N ILE A 189 5.70 16.92 13.01
CA ILE A 189 5.14 15.69 12.44
C ILE A 189 5.87 14.50 13.05
N ASP A 190 5.13 13.61 13.70
CA ASP A 190 5.70 12.44 14.36
C ASP A 190 6.01 11.31 13.37
N SER A 191 5.26 11.24 12.25
CA SER A 191 5.42 10.19 11.24
C SER A 191 4.84 10.55 9.89
N VAL A 192 5.49 10.04 8.82
CA VAL A 192 4.95 9.98 7.47
C VAL A 192 4.64 8.51 7.12
N VAL A 193 3.38 8.21 6.86
CA VAL A 193 2.91 6.91 6.39
C VAL A 193 3.03 6.87 4.87
N LEU A 194 3.79 5.89 4.37
CA LEU A 194 3.95 5.60 2.95
C LEU A 194 2.82 4.65 2.51
N GLY A 195 1.66 5.22 2.18
CA GLY A 195 0.43 4.52 1.83
C GLY A 195 0.32 4.07 0.38
N CYS A 196 1.45 3.94 -0.32
CA CYS A 196 1.56 3.39 -1.67
C CYS A 196 2.85 2.58 -1.77
N THR A 197 2.80 1.45 -2.45
CA THR A 197 3.93 0.54 -2.65
C THR A 197 5.12 1.21 -3.35
N HIS A 198 4.90 2.17 -4.24
CA HIS A 198 5.98 2.97 -4.86
C HIS A 198 6.72 3.85 -3.86
N PHE A 199 6.06 4.25 -2.76
CA PHE A 199 6.61 5.29 -1.90
C PHE A 199 7.75 4.79 -1.02
N VAL A 200 7.85 3.46 -0.83
CA VAL A 200 8.94 2.83 -0.08
C VAL A 200 10.32 3.14 -0.67
N PHE A 201 10.40 3.43 -1.97
CA PHE A 201 11.64 3.78 -2.65
C PHE A 201 12.15 5.18 -2.30
N TYR A 202 11.31 6.03 -1.71
CA TYR A 202 11.71 7.34 -1.19
C TYR A 202 12.06 7.32 0.29
N ARG A 203 12.04 6.16 0.96
CA ARG A 203 12.23 6.07 2.42
C ARG A 203 13.47 6.80 2.92
N ASP A 204 14.59 6.70 2.19
CA ASP A 204 15.85 7.33 2.58
C ASP A 204 15.85 8.86 2.42
N TYR A 205 14.87 9.42 1.69
CA TYR A 205 14.66 10.87 1.56
C TYR A 205 13.88 11.46 2.74
N PHE A 206 13.23 10.63 3.57
CA PHE A 206 12.50 11.05 4.77
C PHE A 206 13.30 10.86 6.06
N ARG A 207 14.62 10.60 5.97
CA ARG A 207 15.50 10.34 7.11
C ARG A 207 16.40 11.52 7.46
#